data_AF-A0A167TW86-F1
#
_entry.id   AF-A0A167TW86-F1
#
_cell.length_a   1.000
_cell.length_b   1.000
_cell.length_c   1.000
_cell.angle_alpha   90.00
_cell.angle_beta   90.00
_cell.angle_gamma   90.00
#
_symmetry.space_group_name_H-M   'P 1'
#
loop_
_entity.id
_entity.type
_entity.pdbx_description
1 polymer ?
#
loop_
_entity_poly.entity_id
_entity_poly.type
_entity_poly.pdbx_seq_one_letter_code
_entity_poly.pdbx_strand_id
1 'polypeptide(L)'
;MDGIPAVEPELDGFSLTLPLPYRVALMIVLATWGWGTNLHYLYLQKIDVPALIRYPGRASPTQDGRRRFAATLRRVAVGGLAEAAHGKFGDILLADVLTSYAKVLGDLYVCVCMFFFTSRAGREASATDRPDRNCGGAVIVPLILAAPSLARFRHDDGLGWGGQHLANAAKYASAFPVIAFAALQRRGGDSAADAASAASYHQAWILAVLVNSLYSFYWDVAKDWDLTLFEAARQEARNSHSGSTIRSEYPWGLRRRLHLRPAPLFYYAAIAVDLTLRLSWVLTLRGSSPADGGSVERTLFLVEVLEVVRRWLWIFFRVETEWVRGGSGGGGGGGGGSMGLGLGVGSSSGLNPTDILLGDYQGKYDDEDD
;
A
#
# COMPACT_ATOMS: atom_id res chain seq x y z
N MET A 1 -9.39 57.00 0.97
CA MET A 1 -9.32 55.99 2.04
C MET A 1 -8.91 54.68 1.40
N ASP A 2 -7.59 54.55 1.29
CA ASP A 2 -6.77 53.36 1.43
C ASP A 2 -7.52 52.03 1.36
N GLY A 3 -7.40 51.39 0.19
CA GLY A 3 -7.73 49.98 0.05
C GLY A 3 -6.89 49.20 1.06
N ILE A 4 -7.56 48.50 1.96
CA ILE A 4 -6.93 47.53 2.85
C ILE A 4 -6.13 46.58 1.94
N PRO A 5 -4.79 46.53 2.04
CA PRO A 5 -4.04 45.53 1.30
C PRO A 5 -4.59 44.19 1.74
N ALA A 6 -5.05 43.37 0.78
CA ALA A 6 -5.41 42.00 1.05
C ALA A 6 -4.23 41.38 1.80
N VAL A 7 -4.41 41.09 3.09
CA VAL A 7 -3.41 40.41 3.90
C VAL A 7 -3.19 39.09 3.18
N GLU A 8 -2.06 38.96 2.49
CA GLU A 8 -1.68 37.67 1.94
C GLU A 8 -1.72 36.69 3.12
N PRO A 9 -2.42 35.55 2.99
CA PRO A 9 -2.52 34.62 4.10
C PRO A 9 -1.11 34.16 4.42
N GLU A 10 -0.60 34.63 5.56
CA GLU A 10 0.75 34.37 6.06
C GLU A 10 1.02 32.86 5.99
N LEU A 11 2.19 32.49 5.46
CA LEU A 11 2.64 31.10 5.43
C LEU A 11 2.66 30.57 6.87
N ASP A 12 2.05 29.42 7.11
CA ASP A 12 2.10 28.83 8.44
C ASP A 12 3.55 28.47 8.84
N GLY A 13 3.86 28.52 10.14
CA GLY A 13 5.22 28.25 10.63
C GLY A 13 5.77 26.87 10.22
N PHE A 14 4.90 25.91 9.94
CA PHE A 14 5.30 24.59 9.42
C PHE A 14 5.78 24.66 7.96
N SER A 15 5.13 25.45 7.12
CA SER A 15 5.51 25.64 5.72
C SER A 15 6.74 26.53 5.57
N LEU A 16 7.00 27.41 6.54
CA LEU A 16 8.26 28.15 6.65
C LEU A 16 9.43 27.25 7.04
N THR A 17 9.22 26.33 7.99
CA THR A 17 10.28 25.44 8.49
C THR A 17 10.55 24.26 7.56
N LEU A 18 9.50 23.71 6.94
CA LEU A 18 9.59 22.57 6.03
C LEU A 18 8.72 22.83 4.77
N PRO A 19 9.27 23.52 3.75
CA PRO A 19 8.58 23.76 2.49
C PRO A 19 8.30 22.48 1.71
N LEU A 20 7.32 22.52 0.80
CA LEU A 20 6.83 21.34 0.06
C LEU A 20 7.94 20.53 -0.66
N PRO A 21 8.92 21.14 -1.36
CA PRO A 21 9.99 20.36 -2.01
C PRO A 21 10.82 19.54 -1.01
N TYR A 22 11.09 20.09 0.17
CA TYR A 22 11.82 19.40 1.23
C TYR A 22 11.00 18.27 1.84
N ARG A 23 9.67 18.42 1.96
CA ARG A 23 8.77 17.34 2.37
C ARG A 23 8.87 16.16 1.40
N VAL A 24 8.76 16.43 0.10
CA VAL A 24 8.87 15.40 -0.95
C VAL A 24 10.24 14.71 -0.90
N ALA A 25 11.33 15.48 -0.81
CA ALA A 25 12.67 14.92 -0.71
C ALA A 25 12.85 14.03 0.53
N LEU A 26 12.35 14.47 1.69
CA LEU A 26 12.40 13.71 2.93
C LEU A 26 11.63 12.39 2.80
N MET A 27 10.46 12.40 2.17
CA MET A 27 9.67 11.18 1.93
C MET A 27 10.42 10.18 1.04
N ILE A 28 11.05 10.64 -0.05
CA ILE A 28 11.84 9.77 -0.93
C ILE A 28 13.03 9.15 -0.18
N VAL A 29 13.73 9.95 0.64
CA VAL A 29 14.83 9.47 1.48
C VAL A 29 14.32 8.44 2.49
N LEU A 30 13.22 8.73 3.18
CA LEU A 30 12.60 7.82 4.15
C LEU A 30 12.22 6.48 3.52
N ALA A 31 11.64 6.46 2.31
CA ALA A 31 11.38 5.22 1.58
C ALA A 31 12.64 4.41 1.31
N THR A 32 13.69 5.09 0.84
CA THR A 32 14.94 4.44 0.44
C THR A 32 15.59 3.77 1.63
N TRP A 33 15.65 4.49 2.77
CA TRP A 33 16.14 3.93 4.03
C TRP A 33 15.23 2.84 4.58
N GLY A 34 13.92 3.03 4.57
CA GLY A 34 12.96 2.02 5.00
C GLY A 34 13.05 0.71 4.21
N TRP A 35 13.28 0.80 2.89
CA TRP A 35 13.56 -0.37 2.08
C TRP A 35 14.88 -1.04 2.46
N GLY A 36 15.94 -0.25 2.70
CA GLY A 36 17.23 -0.75 3.18
C GLY A 36 17.13 -1.47 4.52
N THR A 37 16.36 -0.93 5.48
CA THR A 37 16.14 -1.58 6.78
C THR A 37 15.32 -2.85 6.64
N ASN A 38 14.32 -2.89 5.76
CA ASN A 38 13.58 -4.10 5.43
C ASN A 38 14.52 -5.21 4.96
N LEU A 39 15.36 -4.91 3.96
CA LEU A 39 16.32 -5.88 3.43
C LEU A 39 17.31 -6.36 4.49
N HIS A 40 17.85 -5.44 5.29
CA HIS A 40 18.82 -5.79 6.32
C HIS A 40 18.22 -6.68 7.40
N TYR A 41 17.05 -6.35 7.93
CA TYR A 41 16.40 -7.14 8.96
C TYR A 41 15.95 -8.52 8.42
N LEU A 42 15.38 -8.58 7.21
CA LEU A 42 14.98 -9.85 6.59
C LEU A 42 16.19 -10.75 6.32
N TYR A 43 17.34 -10.18 5.95
CA TYR A 43 18.61 -10.90 5.86
C TYR A 43 19.02 -11.49 7.21
N LEU A 44 18.90 -10.74 8.32
CA LEU A 44 19.17 -11.25 9.67
C LEU A 44 18.22 -12.40 10.06
N GLN A 45 16.99 -12.39 9.55
CA GLN A 45 16.02 -13.49 9.70
C GLN A 45 16.22 -14.64 8.69
N LYS A 46 17.32 -14.62 7.92
CA LYS A 46 17.66 -15.63 6.90
C LYS A 46 16.63 -15.77 5.78
N ILE A 47 15.94 -14.67 5.44
CA ILE A 47 15.01 -14.61 4.31
C ILE A 47 15.74 -14.00 3.11
N ASP A 48 15.89 -14.77 2.03
CA ASP A 48 16.55 -14.32 0.79
C ASP A 48 15.56 -13.53 -0.09
N VAL A 49 15.45 -12.23 0.21
CA VAL A 49 14.57 -11.31 -0.53
C VAL A 49 14.96 -11.19 -2.01
N PRO A 50 16.25 -11.02 -2.39
CA PRO A 50 16.66 -11.04 -3.80
C PRO A 50 16.20 -12.28 -4.56
N ALA A 51 16.34 -13.47 -3.98
CA ALA A 51 15.85 -14.70 -4.61
C ALA A 51 14.31 -14.70 -4.75
N LEU A 52 13.59 -14.23 -3.72
CA LEU A 52 12.13 -14.19 -3.71
C LEU A 52 11.56 -13.22 -4.76
N ILE A 53 12.16 -12.05 -4.92
CA ILE A 53 11.78 -11.09 -5.98
C ILE A 53 12.41 -11.42 -7.34
N ARG A 54 13.13 -12.55 -7.43
CA ARG A 54 13.86 -13.00 -8.63
C ARG A 54 14.80 -11.93 -9.20
N TYR A 55 15.48 -11.18 -8.31
CA TYR A 55 16.47 -10.21 -8.72
C TYR A 55 17.72 -10.95 -9.25
N PRO A 56 18.01 -10.89 -10.56
CA PRO A 56 19.13 -11.64 -11.12
C PRO A 56 20.45 -11.08 -10.58
N GLY A 57 21.37 -11.98 -10.23
CA GLY A 57 22.74 -11.63 -9.86
C GLY A 57 23.39 -10.76 -10.95
N ARG A 58 24.09 -9.71 -10.53
CA ARG A 58 24.72 -8.76 -11.45
C ARG A 58 25.94 -9.45 -12.09
N ALA A 59 25.80 -9.90 -13.35
CA ALA A 59 26.90 -10.57 -14.08
C ALA A 59 28.01 -9.61 -14.55
N SER A 60 27.72 -8.30 -14.62
CA SER A 60 28.69 -7.25 -14.92
C SER A 60 28.29 -5.94 -14.22
N PRO A 61 29.24 -5.14 -13.71
CA PRO A 61 28.97 -3.79 -13.17
C PRO A 61 28.28 -2.85 -14.17
N THR A 62 28.33 -3.14 -15.47
CA THR A 62 27.68 -2.36 -16.55
C THR A 62 26.26 -2.81 -16.90
N GLN A 63 25.68 -3.81 -16.24
CA GLN A 63 24.28 -4.18 -16.50
C GLN A 63 23.31 -3.04 -16.12
N ASP A 64 22.44 -2.69 -17.07
CA ASP A 64 21.47 -1.60 -16.96
C ASP A 64 20.34 -1.89 -15.95
N GLY A 65 20.65 -1.79 -14.65
CA GLY A 65 19.65 -1.81 -13.58
C GLY A 65 18.56 -0.74 -13.78
N ARG A 66 18.92 0.39 -14.43
CA ARG A 66 17.98 1.46 -14.82
C ARG A 66 16.95 0.98 -15.86
N ARG A 67 17.37 0.26 -16.90
CA ARG A 67 16.45 -0.30 -17.89
C ARG A 67 15.51 -1.32 -17.28
N ARG A 68 16.01 -2.14 -16.34
CA ARG A 68 15.18 -3.12 -15.61
C ARG A 68 14.14 -2.41 -14.75
N PHE A 69 14.55 -1.44 -13.95
CA PHE A 69 13.63 -0.63 -13.15
C PHE A 69 12.58 0.06 -14.02
N ALA A 70 12.99 0.69 -15.12
CA ALA A 70 12.07 1.33 -16.08
C ALA A 70 11.11 0.32 -16.73
N ALA A 71 11.57 -0.89 -17.05
CA ALA A 71 10.73 -1.95 -17.58
C ALA A 71 9.70 -2.45 -16.55
N THR A 72 10.11 -2.65 -15.29
CA THR A 72 9.21 -3.00 -14.19
C THR A 72 8.19 -1.89 -13.94
N LEU A 73 8.62 -0.63 -13.90
CA LEU A 73 7.72 0.53 -13.74
C LEU A 73 6.72 0.62 -14.91
N ARG A 74 7.18 0.38 -16.15
CA ARG A 74 6.31 0.35 -17.34
C ARG A 74 5.27 -0.77 -17.24
N ARG A 75 5.66 -1.99 -16.85
CA ARG A 75 4.72 -3.11 -16.65
C ARG A 75 3.67 -2.76 -15.60
N VAL A 76 4.11 -2.26 -14.45
CA VAL A 76 3.23 -1.85 -13.34
C VAL A 76 2.29 -0.71 -13.73
N ALA A 77 2.74 0.25 -14.55
CA ALA A 77 1.94 1.42 -14.92
C ALA A 77 0.96 1.17 -16.08
N VAL A 78 1.34 0.38 -17.09
CA VAL A 78 0.58 0.25 -18.34
C VAL A 78 -0.33 -0.99 -18.35
N GLY A 79 0.02 -2.04 -17.61
CA GLY A 79 -0.61 -3.36 -17.78
C GLY A 79 0.43 -4.42 -18.12
N GLY A 80 0.20 -5.65 -17.64
CA GLY A 80 1.03 -6.81 -17.95
C GLY A 80 2.08 -7.09 -16.89
N LEU A 81 1.63 -7.42 -15.66
CA LEU A 81 2.51 -7.98 -14.62
C LEU A 81 3.30 -9.15 -15.21
N ALA A 82 4.56 -9.29 -14.78
CA ALA A 82 5.32 -10.48 -15.12
C ALA A 82 4.54 -11.75 -14.74
N GLU A 83 4.71 -12.82 -15.51
CA GLU A 83 4.17 -14.13 -15.14
C GLU A 83 4.67 -14.52 -13.74
N ALA A 84 3.93 -15.41 -13.05
CA ALA A 84 4.31 -15.87 -11.71
C ALA A 84 5.76 -16.39 -11.67
N ALA A 85 6.23 -17.02 -12.76
CA ALA A 85 7.59 -17.52 -12.93
C ALA A 85 8.66 -16.42 -13.11
N HIS A 86 8.29 -15.18 -13.44
CA HIS A 86 9.20 -14.13 -13.91
C HIS A 86 9.26 -12.88 -13.02
N GLY A 87 8.90 -12.99 -11.74
CA GLY A 87 9.05 -11.89 -10.77
C GLY A 87 7.77 -11.10 -10.48
N LYS A 88 6.59 -11.69 -10.70
CA LYS A 88 5.28 -11.13 -10.35
C LYS A 88 5.23 -10.54 -8.94
N PHE A 89 5.87 -11.17 -7.96
CA PHE A 89 5.92 -10.66 -6.59
C PHE A 89 6.63 -9.31 -6.48
N GLY A 90 7.74 -9.12 -7.19
CA GLY A 90 8.44 -7.83 -7.25
C GLY A 90 7.60 -6.74 -7.91
N ASP A 91 6.89 -7.07 -8.99
CA ASP A 91 5.95 -6.14 -9.64
C ASP A 91 4.80 -5.73 -8.69
N ILE A 92 4.25 -6.69 -7.92
CA ILE A 92 3.22 -6.45 -6.90
C ILE A 92 3.74 -5.53 -5.77
N LEU A 93 4.93 -5.82 -5.24
CA LEU A 93 5.54 -4.97 -4.20
C LEU A 93 5.73 -3.53 -4.69
N LEU A 94 6.26 -3.36 -5.92
CA LEU A 94 6.44 -2.03 -6.50
C LEU A 94 5.10 -1.32 -6.68
N ALA A 95 4.08 -2.01 -7.19
CA ALA A 95 2.76 -1.44 -7.39
C ALA A 95 2.15 -0.96 -6.07
N ASP A 96 2.23 -1.77 -5.02
CA ASP A 96 1.67 -1.42 -3.72
C ASP A 96 2.45 -0.28 -3.05
N VAL A 97 3.77 -0.20 -3.25
CA VAL A 97 4.56 0.97 -2.85
C VAL A 97 4.10 2.22 -3.58
N LEU A 98 3.87 2.14 -4.90
CA LEU A 98 3.36 3.28 -5.69
C LEU A 98 1.96 3.72 -5.23
N THR A 99 1.09 2.81 -4.78
CA THR A 99 -0.22 3.20 -4.22
C THR A 99 -0.08 4.02 -2.94
N SER A 100 0.81 3.65 -2.02
CA SER A 100 1.10 4.43 -0.81
C SER A 100 1.82 5.75 -1.13
N TYR A 101 2.55 5.82 -2.25
CA TYR A 101 3.26 7.03 -2.72
C TYR A 101 2.42 7.97 -3.59
N ALA A 102 1.17 7.62 -3.91
CA ALA A 102 0.32 8.40 -4.82
C ALA A 102 0.25 9.88 -4.40
N LYS A 103 0.15 10.15 -3.09
CA LYS A 103 0.11 11.52 -2.57
C LYS A 103 1.45 12.26 -2.68
N VAL A 104 2.56 11.58 -2.41
CA VAL A 104 3.92 12.14 -2.59
C VAL A 104 4.17 12.49 -4.06
N LEU A 105 3.69 11.67 -4.99
CA LEU A 105 3.75 11.96 -6.44
C LEU A 105 2.88 13.15 -6.83
N GLY A 106 1.71 13.30 -6.21
CA GLY A 106 0.86 14.48 -6.36
C GLY A 106 1.55 15.76 -5.88
N ASP A 107 2.24 15.70 -4.75
CA ASP A 107 2.97 16.85 -4.19
C ASP A 107 4.24 17.17 -5.00
N LEU A 108 4.93 16.15 -5.52
CA LEU A 108 6.00 16.34 -6.50
C LEU A 108 5.49 17.08 -7.74
N TYR A 109 4.31 16.70 -8.24
CA TYR A 109 3.69 17.40 -9.36
C TYR A 109 3.37 18.86 -9.01
N VAL A 110 2.81 19.13 -7.83
CA VAL A 110 2.54 20.51 -7.36
C VAL A 110 3.85 21.31 -7.27
N CYS A 111 4.93 20.74 -6.73
CA CYS A 111 6.25 21.37 -6.69
C CYS A 111 6.75 21.76 -8.08
N VAL A 112 6.73 20.80 -9.02
CA VAL A 112 7.14 21.04 -10.42
C VAL A 112 6.25 22.11 -11.04
N CYS A 113 4.95 22.05 -10.78
CA CYS A 113 4.02 22.99 -11.34
C CYS A 113 4.28 24.44 -10.87
N MET A 114 4.45 24.64 -9.56
CA MET A 114 4.74 25.96 -8.99
C MET A 114 6.14 26.49 -9.40
N PHE A 115 7.08 25.59 -9.66
CA PHE A 115 8.44 25.96 -10.09
C PHE A 115 8.48 26.45 -11.54
N PHE A 116 7.67 25.87 -12.44
CA PHE A 116 7.74 26.15 -13.88
C PHE A 116 6.57 26.96 -14.43
N PHE A 117 5.42 26.99 -13.76
CA PHE A 117 4.22 27.68 -14.24
C PHE A 117 3.79 28.77 -13.26
N THR A 118 3.56 29.97 -13.79
CA THR A 118 2.83 31.01 -13.07
C THR A 118 1.40 30.56 -12.87
N SER A 119 0.91 30.58 -11.62
CA SER A 119 -0.47 30.20 -11.33
C SER A 119 -1.43 31.11 -12.08
N ARG A 120 -2.62 30.59 -12.45
CA ARG A 120 -3.69 31.34 -13.14
C ARG A 120 -4.13 32.60 -12.38
N ALA A 121 -3.76 32.70 -11.09
CA ALA A 121 -3.97 33.84 -10.22
C ALA A 121 -2.89 34.95 -10.32
N GLY A 122 -1.98 34.90 -11.30
CA GLY A 122 -0.95 35.94 -11.49
C GLY A 122 0.24 35.85 -10.53
N ARG A 123 0.41 34.72 -9.83
CA ARG A 123 1.54 34.47 -8.93
C ARG A 123 2.77 34.03 -9.73
N GLU A 124 3.92 34.65 -9.45
CA GLU A 124 5.21 34.28 -10.06
C GLU A 124 5.60 32.83 -9.71
N ALA A 125 6.51 32.27 -10.51
CA ALA A 125 7.06 30.95 -10.24
C ALA A 125 7.76 30.93 -8.87
N SER A 126 7.42 29.98 -8.02
CA SER A 126 7.95 29.89 -6.65
C SER A 126 8.12 28.45 -6.22
N ALA A 127 9.24 28.17 -5.53
CA ALA A 127 9.54 26.86 -4.99
C ALA A 127 9.05 26.67 -3.54
N THR A 128 8.82 27.77 -2.82
CA THR A 128 8.63 27.78 -1.36
C THR A 128 7.34 28.44 -0.91
N ASP A 129 6.54 28.95 -1.85
CA ASP A 129 5.21 29.49 -1.57
C ASP A 129 4.23 28.42 -1.07
N ARG A 130 3.06 28.90 -0.63
CA ARG A 130 1.96 28.03 -0.19
C ARG A 130 1.59 27.06 -1.34
N PRO A 131 1.50 25.74 -1.07
CA PRO A 131 1.18 24.74 -2.08
C PRO A 131 -0.12 25.05 -2.85
N ASP A 132 0.00 25.35 -4.14
CA ASP A 132 -1.14 25.57 -5.04
C ASP A 132 -1.58 24.24 -5.66
N ARG A 133 -2.56 23.57 -5.03
CA ARG A 133 -3.14 22.32 -5.53
C ARG A 133 -4.06 22.50 -6.75
N ASN A 134 -4.31 23.74 -7.17
CA ASN A 134 -4.97 24.07 -8.43
C ASN A 134 -3.98 24.34 -9.57
N CYS A 135 -2.67 24.31 -9.30
CA CYS A 135 -1.65 24.45 -10.32
C CYS A 135 -1.77 23.32 -11.36
N GLY A 136 -2.01 23.68 -12.62
CA GLY A 136 -2.32 22.74 -13.71
C GLY A 136 -3.77 22.22 -13.74
N GLY A 137 -4.67 22.78 -12.92
CA GLY A 137 -6.11 22.55 -12.97
C GLY A 137 -6.64 21.51 -11.98
N ALA A 138 -7.94 21.56 -11.72
CA ALA A 138 -8.63 20.76 -10.69
C ALA A 138 -8.71 19.25 -10.98
N VAL A 139 -8.15 18.77 -12.10
CA VAL A 139 -8.29 17.39 -12.59
C VAL A 139 -6.99 16.61 -12.51
N ILE A 140 -5.83 17.25 -12.68
CA ILE A 140 -4.55 16.54 -12.81
C ILE A 140 -4.15 15.88 -11.49
N VAL A 141 -4.24 16.57 -10.36
CA VAL A 141 -3.88 16.00 -9.05
C VAL A 141 -4.74 14.77 -8.71
N PRO A 142 -6.09 14.80 -8.82
CA PRO A 142 -6.91 13.60 -8.66
C PRO A 142 -6.52 12.43 -9.58
N LEU A 143 -6.16 12.71 -10.84
CA LEU A 143 -5.71 11.66 -11.77
C LEU A 143 -4.39 11.03 -11.34
N ILE A 144 -3.43 11.82 -10.86
CA ILE A 144 -2.16 11.31 -10.30
C ILE A 144 -2.43 10.42 -9.09
N LEU A 145 -3.33 10.85 -8.20
CA LEU A 145 -3.73 10.06 -7.03
C LEU A 145 -4.42 8.74 -7.42
N ALA A 146 -5.22 8.74 -8.49
CA ALA A 146 -5.95 7.57 -8.96
C ALA A 146 -5.10 6.61 -9.80
N ALA A 147 -4.00 7.09 -10.41
CA ALA A 147 -3.23 6.33 -11.39
C ALA A 147 -2.70 4.98 -10.86
N PRO A 148 -2.12 4.88 -9.64
CA PRO A 148 -1.64 3.58 -9.13
C PRO A 148 -2.78 2.58 -8.92
N SER A 149 -3.90 3.01 -8.35
CA SER A 149 -5.08 2.15 -8.13
C SER A 149 -5.72 1.73 -9.45
N LEU A 150 -5.76 2.62 -10.44
CA LEU A 150 -6.26 2.33 -11.79
C LEU A 150 -5.39 1.34 -12.54
N ALA A 151 -4.07 1.46 -12.40
CA ALA A 151 -3.17 0.46 -12.94
C ALA A 151 -3.52 -0.90 -12.35
N ARG A 152 -3.62 -1.03 -11.01
CA ARG A 152 -3.95 -2.31 -10.34
C ARG A 152 -5.32 -2.87 -10.74
N PHE A 153 -6.35 -2.04 -10.76
CA PHE A 153 -7.70 -2.43 -11.20
C PHE A 153 -7.69 -3.08 -12.58
N ARG A 154 -7.04 -2.45 -13.56
CA ARG A 154 -6.93 -2.99 -14.94
C ARG A 154 -6.20 -4.32 -15.04
N HIS A 155 -5.30 -4.64 -14.11
CA HIS A 155 -4.59 -5.92 -14.11
C HIS A 155 -5.47 -7.08 -13.69
N ASP A 156 -6.37 -6.83 -12.74
CA ASP A 156 -7.20 -7.86 -12.14
C ASP A 156 -8.53 -8.08 -12.90
N ASP A 157 -8.90 -7.16 -13.81
CA ASP A 157 -10.09 -7.25 -14.68
C ASP A 157 -9.92 -8.17 -15.92
N GLY A 158 -8.71 -8.69 -16.17
CA GLY A 158 -8.40 -9.48 -17.36
C GLY A 158 -8.78 -10.96 -17.26
N LEU A 159 -9.98 -11.33 -17.74
CA LEU A 159 -10.38 -12.66 -18.25
C LEU A 159 -10.13 -13.93 -17.37
N GLY A 160 -9.82 -13.81 -16.09
CA GLY A 160 -9.76 -14.93 -15.15
C GLY A 160 -11.05 -15.08 -14.35
N TRP A 161 -11.84 -16.13 -14.57
CA TRP A 161 -13.02 -16.49 -13.78
C TRP A 161 -12.63 -16.98 -12.36
N GLY A 162 -12.04 -16.10 -11.54
CA GLY A 162 -11.66 -16.39 -10.16
C GLY A 162 -12.15 -15.31 -9.20
N GLY A 163 -12.91 -15.68 -8.16
CA GLY A 163 -13.48 -14.74 -7.20
C GLY A 163 -12.44 -13.87 -6.47
N GLN A 164 -11.22 -14.37 -6.30
CA GLN A 164 -10.12 -13.64 -5.64
C GLN A 164 -9.56 -12.50 -6.52
N HIS A 165 -9.52 -12.66 -7.85
CA HIS A 165 -9.07 -11.60 -8.76
C HIS A 165 -10.05 -10.43 -8.78
N LEU A 166 -11.35 -10.74 -8.87
CA LEU A 166 -12.41 -9.75 -8.77
C LEU A 166 -12.39 -9.04 -7.41
N ALA A 167 -12.17 -9.79 -6.32
CA ALA A 167 -12.01 -9.21 -5.00
C ALA A 167 -10.82 -8.23 -4.96
N ASN A 168 -9.68 -8.58 -5.56
CA ASN A 168 -8.52 -7.70 -5.63
C ASN A 168 -8.80 -6.44 -6.47
N ALA A 169 -9.47 -6.58 -7.62
CA ALA A 169 -9.91 -5.46 -8.43
C ALA A 169 -10.84 -4.52 -7.63
N ALA A 170 -11.82 -5.09 -6.92
CA ALA A 170 -12.74 -4.35 -6.07
C ALA A 170 -12.03 -3.58 -4.95
N LYS A 171 -10.94 -4.13 -4.39
CA LYS A 171 -10.11 -3.43 -3.39
C LYS A 171 -9.56 -2.13 -3.98
N TYR A 172 -8.96 -2.17 -5.16
CA TYR A 172 -8.42 -0.95 -5.79
C TYR A 172 -9.52 -0.03 -6.31
N ALA A 173 -10.65 -0.56 -6.76
CA ALA A 173 -11.80 0.22 -7.17
C ALA A 173 -12.40 1.04 -6.02
N SER A 174 -12.34 0.54 -4.79
CA SER A 174 -12.85 1.24 -3.60
C SER A 174 -12.13 2.57 -3.30
N ALA A 175 -10.94 2.80 -3.88
CA ALA A 175 -10.23 4.08 -3.78
C ALA A 175 -10.80 5.17 -4.69
N PHE A 176 -11.48 4.84 -5.80
CA PHE A 176 -11.97 5.85 -6.74
C PHE A 176 -13.06 6.76 -6.14
N PRO A 177 -14.08 6.25 -5.43
CA PRO A 177 -15.06 7.11 -4.76
C PRO A 177 -14.41 8.06 -3.75
N VAL A 178 -13.39 7.62 -3.01
CA VAL A 178 -12.63 8.46 -2.09
C VAL A 178 -12.00 9.66 -2.81
N ILE A 179 -11.33 9.40 -3.94
CA ILE A 179 -10.66 10.44 -4.73
C ILE A 179 -11.69 11.36 -5.41
N ALA A 180 -12.77 10.79 -5.95
CA ALA A 180 -13.82 11.54 -6.63
C ALA A 180 -14.54 12.50 -5.69
N PHE A 181 -15.02 12.03 -4.53
CA PHE A 181 -15.69 12.88 -3.55
C PHE A 181 -14.74 13.90 -2.92
N ALA A 182 -13.46 13.57 -2.74
CA ALA A 182 -12.45 14.54 -2.30
C ALA A 182 -12.22 15.65 -3.34
N ALA A 183 -12.30 15.33 -4.63
CA ALA A 183 -12.19 16.31 -5.72
C ALA A 183 -13.44 17.18 -5.85
N LEU A 184 -14.64 16.60 -5.70
CA LEU A 184 -15.91 17.32 -5.76
C LEU A 184 -16.06 18.34 -4.62
N GLN A 185 -15.61 18.00 -3.41
CA GLN A 185 -15.60 18.92 -2.26
C GLN A 185 -14.77 20.19 -2.51
N ARG A 186 -13.77 20.14 -3.41
CA ARG A 186 -12.93 21.30 -3.76
C ARG A 186 -13.56 22.20 -4.83
N ARG A 187 -14.69 21.80 -5.42
CA ARG A 187 -15.39 22.55 -6.49
C ARG A 187 -16.55 23.41 -5.98
N GLY A 188 -16.84 23.40 -4.68
CA GLY A 188 -18.03 24.04 -4.10
C GLY A 188 -18.12 25.53 -4.44
N GLY A 189 -19.29 25.94 -4.94
CA GLY A 189 -19.68 27.35 -5.12
C GLY A 189 -20.25 27.96 -3.84
N ASP A 190 -20.48 29.27 -3.86
CA ASP A 190 -20.90 30.04 -2.67
C ASP A 190 -22.42 29.96 -2.38
N SER A 191 -23.19 29.12 -3.08
CA SER A 191 -24.66 29.07 -2.96
C SER A 191 -25.12 28.16 -1.81
N ALA A 192 -26.30 28.42 -1.24
CA ALA A 192 -26.89 27.53 -0.22
C ALA A 192 -27.15 26.10 -0.74
N ALA A 193 -27.47 25.94 -2.02
CA ALA A 193 -27.58 24.63 -2.67
C ALA A 193 -26.22 23.91 -2.81
N ASP A 194 -25.13 24.67 -2.98
CA ASP A 194 -23.76 24.14 -3.03
C ASP A 194 -23.31 23.67 -1.64
N ALA A 195 -23.71 24.38 -0.58
CA ALA A 195 -23.44 24.00 0.80
C ALA A 195 -24.14 22.68 1.20
N ALA A 196 -25.41 22.49 0.82
CA ALA A 196 -26.13 21.23 1.03
C ALA A 196 -25.46 20.07 0.28
N SER A 197 -25.06 20.31 -0.97
CA SER A 197 -24.34 19.33 -1.80
C SER A 197 -22.97 18.98 -1.21
N ALA A 198 -22.24 19.97 -0.67
CA ALA A 198 -20.96 19.78 -0.01
C ALA A 198 -21.08 18.88 1.23
N ALA A 199 -22.13 19.05 2.04
CA ALA A 199 -22.40 18.18 3.18
C ALA A 199 -22.67 16.73 2.74
N SER A 200 -23.46 16.52 1.68
CA SER A 200 -23.71 15.19 1.11
C SER A 200 -22.43 14.56 0.54
N TYR A 201 -21.60 15.32 -0.18
CA TYR A 201 -20.31 14.83 -0.68
C TYR A 201 -19.35 14.47 0.45
N HIS A 202 -19.37 15.23 1.55
CA HIS A 202 -18.57 14.94 2.73
C HIS A 202 -18.99 13.63 3.40
N GLN A 203 -20.30 13.41 3.59
CA GLN A 203 -20.82 12.16 4.13
C GLN A 203 -20.50 10.95 3.23
N ALA A 204 -20.69 11.10 1.92
CA ALA A 204 -20.35 10.07 0.94
C ALA A 204 -18.84 9.78 0.93
N TRP A 205 -18.00 10.81 1.10
CA TRP A 205 -16.55 10.67 1.23
C TRP A 205 -16.17 9.89 2.49
N ILE A 206 -16.76 10.22 3.66
CA ILE A 206 -16.50 9.49 4.91
C ILE A 206 -16.84 8.00 4.74
N LEU A 207 -18.01 7.70 4.17
CA LEU A 207 -18.41 6.32 3.91
C LEU A 207 -17.44 5.62 2.95
N ALA A 208 -17.05 6.28 1.86
CA ALA A 208 -16.09 5.75 0.91
C ALA A 208 -14.73 5.44 1.57
N VAL A 209 -14.22 6.36 2.41
CA VAL A 209 -12.98 6.16 3.15
C VAL A 209 -13.12 4.99 4.11
N LEU A 210 -14.22 4.89 4.85
CA LEU A 210 -14.46 3.78 5.78
C LEU A 210 -14.48 2.44 5.06
N VAL A 211 -15.22 2.33 3.96
CA VAL A 211 -15.30 1.11 3.13
C VAL A 211 -13.91 0.75 2.59
N ASN A 212 -13.20 1.70 1.99
CA ASN A 212 -11.85 1.49 1.47
C ASN A 212 -10.87 1.05 2.57
N SER A 213 -10.90 1.69 3.73
CA SER A 213 -10.00 1.41 4.85
C SER A 213 -10.27 0.04 5.45
N LEU A 214 -11.54 -0.33 5.70
CA LEU A 214 -11.90 -1.64 6.26
C LEU A 214 -11.64 -2.77 5.27
N TYR A 215 -11.95 -2.58 3.98
CA TYR A 215 -11.70 -3.62 3.00
C TYR A 215 -10.20 -3.85 2.79
N SER A 216 -9.43 -2.77 2.70
CA SER A 216 -7.98 -2.87 2.59
C SER A 216 -7.33 -3.43 3.86
N PHE A 217 -7.87 -3.16 5.05
CA PHE A 217 -7.43 -3.79 6.30
C PHE A 217 -7.67 -5.30 6.29
N TYR A 218 -8.88 -5.73 5.90
CA TYR A 218 -9.17 -7.15 5.73
C TYR A 218 -8.16 -7.81 4.78
N TRP A 219 -7.87 -7.15 3.65
CA TRP A 219 -6.94 -7.68 2.67
C TRP A 219 -5.51 -7.83 3.22
N ASP A 220 -5.01 -6.83 3.94
CA ASP A 220 -3.67 -6.86 4.51
C ASP A 220 -3.54 -8.04 5.50
N VAL A 221 -4.49 -8.18 6.43
CA VAL A 221 -4.44 -9.23 7.46
C VAL A 221 -4.69 -10.62 6.86
N ALA A 222 -5.76 -10.78 6.09
CA ALA A 222 -6.24 -12.08 5.64
C ALA A 222 -5.52 -12.60 4.39
N LYS A 223 -5.13 -11.73 3.46
CA LYS A 223 -4.61 -12.14 2.14
C LYS A 223 -3.11 -11.90 2.02
N ASP A 224 -2.64 -10.71 2.39
CA ASP A 224 -1.23 -10.35 2.24
C ASP A 224 -0.36 -10.98 3.34
N TRP A 225 -0.84 -10.97 4.58
CA TRP A 225 -0.17 -11.58 5.73
C TRP A 225 -0.57 -13.04 5.99
N ASP A 226 -1.63 -13.51 5.33
CA ASP A 226 -2.10 -14.90 5.40
C ASP A 226 -2.45 -15.32 6.84
N LEU A 227 -3.07 -14.41 7.59
CA LEU A 227 -3.45 -14.64 8.99
C LEU A 227 -4.91 -15.09 9.08
N THR A 228 -5.17 -16.00 10.00
CA THR A 228 -6.47 -16.65 10.17
C THR A 228 -7.41 -15.87 11.11
N LEU A 229 -7.17 -14.57 11.34
CA LEU A 229 -7.90 -13.75 12.33
C LEU A 229 -9.43 -13.84 12.18
N PHE A 230 -9.92 -13.67 10.95
CA PHE A 230 -11.37 -13.67 10.67
C PHE A 230 -11.97 -15.09 10.63
N GLU A 231 -11.15 -16.09 10.31
CA GLU A 231 -11.57 -17.50 10.31
C GLU A 231 -11.65 -18.04 11.72
N ALA A 232 -10.64 -17.76 12.55
CA ALA A 232 -10.63 -18.09 13.97
C ALA A 232 -11.82 -17.45 14.69
N ALA A 233 -12.10 -16.18 14.43
CA ALA A 233 -13.29 -15.50 14.98
C ALA A 233 -14.61 -16.15 14.53
N ARG A 234 -14.72 -16.56 13.25
CA ARG A 234 -15.91 -17.25 12.73
C ARG A 234 -16.06 -18.66 13.29
N GLN A 235 -14.96 -19.39 13.41
CA GLN A 235 -14.93 -20.74 13.94
C GLN A 235 -15.26 -20.75 15.42
N GLU A 236 -14.75 -19.79 16.19
CA GLU A 236 -15.12 -19.61 17.59
C GLU A 236 -16.62 -19.29 17.73
N ALA A 237 -17.15 -18.37 16.93
CA ALA A 237 -18.58 -18.09 16.91
C ALA A 237 -19.43 -19.34 16.60
N ARG A 238 -18.97 -20.23 15.70
CA ARG A 238 -19.62 -21.51 15.40
C ARG A 238 -19.50 -22.52 16.54
N ASN A 239 -18.31 -22.64 17.14
CA ASN A 239 -18.03 -23.57 18.22
C ASN A 239 -18.81 -23.23 19.49
N SER A 240 -19.03 -21.94 19.78
CA SER A 240 -19.93 -21.49 20.85
C SER A 240 -21.37 -22.00 20.68
N HIS A 241 -21.83 -22.21 19.44
CA HIS A 241 -23.15 -22.78 19.17
C HIS A 241 -23.17 -24.31 19.23
N SER A 242 -22.04 -24.98 18.99
CA SER A 242 -21.95 -26.45 18.93
C SER A 242 -21.43 -27.11 20.22
N GLY A 243 -21.01 -26.32 21.22
CA GLY A 243 -20.47 -26.84 22.50
C GLY A 243 -19.14 -27.59 22.39
N SER A 244 -18.43 -27.47 21.27
CA SER A 244 -17.18 -28.17 20.98
C SER A 244 -15.98 -27.26 21.24
N THR A 245 -15.12 -27.63 22.20
CA THR A 245 -13.90 -26.88 22.54
C THR A 245 -12.68 -27.51 21.87
N ILE A 246 -12.56 -27.37 20.55
CA ILE A 246 -11.32 -27.73 19.83
C ILE A 246 -10.33 -26.57 20.00
N ARG A 247 -9.25 -26.81 20.75
CA ARG A 247 -8.19 -25.82 20.98
C ARG A 247 -7.15 -25.91 19.88
N SER A 248 -6.94 -24.82 19.15
CA SER A 248 -5.92 -24.73 18.10
C SER A 248 -4.50 -24.95 18.65
N GLU A 249 -3.67 -25.71 17.92
CA GLU A 249 -2.26 -26.01 18.25
C GLU A 249 -1.35 -24.77 18.12
N TYR A 250 -1.85 -23.68 17.56
CA TYR A 250 -1.13 -22.43 17.28
C TYR A 250 -1.90 -21.20 17.80
N PRO A 251 -1.24 -20.03 17.95
CA PRO A 251 -1.86 -18.83 18.49
C PRO A 251 -3.11 -18.39 17.72
N TRP A 252 -4.13 -17.92 18.43
CA TRP A 252 -5.44 -17.59 17.87
C TRP A 252 -5.34 -16.52 16.78
N GLY A 253 -5.94 -16.78 15.61
CA GLY A 253 -5.99 -15.83 14.51
C GLY A 253 -4.64 -15.58 13.80
N LEU A 254 -3.60 -16.37 14.11
CA LEU A 254 -2.31 -16.34 13.44
C LEU A 254 -2.06 -17.66 12.70
N ARG A 255 -1.13 -17.62 11.74
CA ARG A 255 -0.67 -18.82 11.03
C ARG A 255 0.29 -19.66 11.87
N ARG A 256 0.45 -20.94 11.51
CA ARG A 256 1.32 -21.89 12.23
C ARG A 256 2.81 -21.52 12.19
N ARG A 257 3.31 -20.98 11.07
CA ARG A 257 4.73 -20.63 10.88
C ARG A 257 4.94 -19.12 10.97
N LEU A 258 5.63 -18.67 12.03
CA LEU A 258 5.97 -17.26 12.29
C LEU A 258 7.50 -17.11 12.38
N HIS A 259 8.11 -16.37 11.46
CA HIS A 259 9.56 -16.14 11.39
C HIS A 259 9.97 -14.82 12.05
N LEU A 260 9.09 -13.80 12.05
CA LEU A 260 9.43 -12.49 12.64
C LEU A 260 9.35 -12.59 14.17
N ARG A 261 10.45 -12.24 14.85
CA ARG A 261 10.55 -12.26 16.31
C ARG A 261 10.53 -10.84 16.88
N PRO A 262 9.86 -10.61 18.03
CA PRO A 262 9.25 -11.61 18.94
C PRO A 262 7.81 -12.03 18.55
N ALA A 263 7.61 -13.32 18.29
CA ALA A 263 6.28 -13.91 18.04
C ALA A 263 5.64 -14.38 19.36
N PRO A 264 4.30 -14.25 19.54
CA PRO A 264 3.31 -13.75 18.59
C PRO A 264 3.04 -12.23 18.67
N LEU A 265 3.58 -11.54 19.69
CA LEU A 265 3.27 -10.14 20.00
C LEU A 265 3.45 -9.19 18.82
N PHE A 266 4.51 -9.38 18.03
CA PHE A 266 4.80 -8.52 16.89
C PHE A 266 3.70 -8.56 15.81
N TYR A 267 3.02 -9.70 15.64
CA TYR A 267 1.93 -9.85 14.67
C TYR A 267 0.66 -9.16 15.14
N TYR A 268 0.28 -9.31 16.42
CA TYR A 268 -0.88 -8.60 16.95
C TYR A 268 -0.66 -7.08 16.99
N ALA A 269 0.56 -6.65 17.35
CA ALA A 269 0.95 -5.25 17.28
C ALA A 269 0.84 -4.73 15.84
N ALA A 270 1.31 -5.48 14.85
CA ALA A 270 1.19 -5.12 13.44
C ALA A 270 -0.27 -4.98 12.98
N ILE A 271 -1.16 -5.90 13.38
CA ILE A 271 -2.60 -5.81 13.09
C ILE A 271 -3.19 -4.53 13.68
N ALA A 272 -2.92 -4.25 14.96
CA ALA A 272 -3.46 -3.07 15.65
C ALA A 272 -2.93 -1.75 15.05
N VAL A 273 -1.63 -1.71 14.75
CA VAL A 273 -0.97 -0.56 14.12
C VAL A 273 -1.52 -0.34 12.71
N ASP A 274 -1.64 -1.39 11.88
CA ASP A 274 -2.20 -1.24 10.53
C ASP A 274 -3.63 -0.70 10.57
N LEU A 275 -4.49 -1.22 11.46
CA LEU A 275 -5.85 -0.68 11.63
C LEU A 275 -5.84 0.80 12.03
N THR A 276 -5.03 1.17 13.01
CA THR A 276 -4.96 2.55 13.52
C THR A 276 -4.45 3.51 12.45
N LEU A 277 -3.38 3.13 11.73
CA LEU A 277 -2.82 3.94 10.66
C LEU A 277 -3.76 4.03 9.46
N ARG A 278 -4.55 2.99 9.15
CA ARG A 278 -5.59 3.06 8.10
C ARG A 278 -6.74 3.99 8.46
N LEU A 279 -7.11 4.03 9.74
CA LEU A 279 -8.13 4.94 10.25
C LEU A 279 -7.59 6.38 10.41
N SER A 280 -6.27 6.60 10.32
CA SER A 280 -5.70 7.95 10.40
C SER A 280 -6.27 8.89 9.32
N TRP A 281 -6.54 8.38 8.11
CA TRP A 281 -7.21 9.12 7.03
C TRP A 281 -8.63 9.57 7.37
N VAL A 282 -9.32 8.85 8.26
CA VAL A 282 -10.62 9.26 8.81
C VAL A 282 -10.41 10.24 9.97
N LEU A 283 -9.37 10.06 10.79
CA LEU A 283 -9.14 10.90 11.97
C LEU A 283 -8.67 12.32 11.62
N THR A 284 -8.09 12.54 10.43
CA THR A 284 -7.78 13.89 9.91
C THR A 284 -9.02 14.78 9.76
N LEU A 285 -10.23 14.18 9.74
CA LEU A 285 -11.51 14.89 9.75
C LEU A 285 -11.68 15.81 10.97
N ARG A 286 -11.04 15.49 12.10
CA ARG A 286 -11.21 16.24 13.35
C ARG A 286 -10.16 17.34 13.58
N GLY A 287 -9.03 17.31 12.86
CA GLY A 287 -7.86 18.13 13.16
C GLY A 287 -7.69 19.42 12.35
N SER A 288 -8.70 19.83 11.58
CA SER A 288 -8.62 21.00 10.67
C SER A 288 -9.59 22.11 11.06
N SER A 289 -9.85 22.30 12.36
CA SER A 289 -10.54 23.50 12.82
C SER A 289 -9.52 24.63 12.94
N PRO A 290 -9.68 25.77 12.25
CA PRO A 290 -8.78 26.93 12.34
C PRO A 290 -8.57 27.46 13.77
N ALA A 291 -9.42 27.05 14.73
CA ALA A 291 -9.37 27.44 16.13
C ALA A 291 -8.23 26.82 16.94
N ASP A 292 -7.65 25.68 16.52
CA ASP A 292 -6.67 24.91 17.32
C ASP A 292 -5.20 25.23 17.01
N GLY A 293 -4.89 26.19 16.12
CA GLY A 293 -3.50 26.52 15.75
C GLY A 293 -2.73 25.39 15.03
N GLY A 294 -3.41 24.29 14.69
CA GLY A 294 -2.88 23.19 13.89
C GLY A 294 -2.88 23.54 12.41
N SER A 295 -1.69 23.52 11.79
CA SER A 295 -1.59 23.71 10.34
C SER A 295 -2.10 22.49 9.60
N VAL A 296 -3.06 22.67 8.69
CA VAL A 296 -3.59 21.60 7.80
C VAL A 296 -2.44 20.89 7.07
N GLU A 297 -1.44 21.66 6.63
CA GLU A 297 -0.25 21.16 5.95
C GLU A 297 0.58 20.19 6.81
N ARG A 298 0.65 20.42 8.13
CA ARG A 298 1.34 19.54 9.08
C ARG A 298 0.58 18.25 9.30
N THR A 299 -0.74 18.33 9.43
CA THR A 299 -1.59 17.13 9.57
C THR A 299 -1.52 16.27 8.31
N LEU A 300 -1.60 16.87 7.12
CA LEU A 300 -1.46 16.15 5.84
C LEU A 300 -0.09 15.47 5.73
N PHE A 301 0.99 16.21 6.01
CA PHE A 301 2.34 15.64 5.97
C PHE A 301 2.53 14.49 6.98
N LEU A 302 2.00 14.63 8.20
CA LEU A 302 2.08 13.56 9.20
C LEU A 302 1.36 12.29 8.71
N VAL A 303 0.18 12.43 8.11
CA VAL A 303 -0.57 11.28 7.57
C VAL A 303 0.15 10.63 6.40
N GLU A 304 0.83 11.41 5.55
CA GLU A 304 1.69 10.86 4.50
C GLU A 304 2.87 10.06 5.08
N VAL A 305 3.54 10.57 6.11
CA VAL A 305 4.60 9.85 6.83
C VAL A 305 4.06 8.56 7.44
N LEU A 306 2.90 8.62 8.10
CA LEU A 306 2.24 7.47 8.72
C LEU A 306 1.85 6.40 7.68
N GLU A 307 1.39 6.79 6.49
CA GLU A 307 1.08 5.85 5.40
C GLU A 307 2.35 5.15 4.88
N VAL A 308 3.47 5.87 4.80
CA VAL A 308 4.77 5.27 4.43
C VAL A 308 5.27 4.31 5.51
N VAL A 309 5.16 4.67 6.79
CA VAL A 309 5.50 3.79 7.92
C VAL A 309 4.62 2.53 7.93
N ARG A 310 3.31 2.68 7.65
CA ARG A 310 2.39 1.55 7.54
C ARG A 310 2.82 0.59 6.45
N ARG A 311 3.12 1.09 5.25
CA ARG A 311 3.60 0.26 4.13
C ARG A 311 4.96 -0.38 4.41
N TRP A 312 5.87 0.37 5.04
CA TRP A 312 7.17 -0.14 5.48
C TRP A 312 7.01 -1.36 6.39
N LEU A 313 6.12 -1.28 7.38
CA LEU A 313 5.77 -2.39 8.26
C LEU A 313 5.15 -3.56 7.49
N TRP A 314 4.18 -3.28 6.60
CA TRP A 314 3.50 -4.29 5.79
C TRP A 314 4.47 -5.15 4.94
N ILE A 315 5.57 -4.56 4.43
CA ILE A 315 6.55 -5.28 3.59
C ILE A 315 7.18 -6.45 4.35
N PHE A 316 7.50 -6.31 5.64
CA PHE A 316 8.08 -7.41 6.43
C PHE A 316 7.19 -8.64 6.41
N PHE A 317 5.93 -8.46 6.79
CA PHE A 317 4.95 -9.54 6.85
C PHE A 317 4.62 -10.08 5.47
N ARG A 318 4.49 -9.22 4.45
CA ARG A 318 4.23 -9.65 3.08
C ARG A 318 5.36 -10.54 2.53
N VAL A 319 6.61 -10.11 2.69
CA VAL A 319 7.79 -10.87 2.24
C VAL A 319 7.91 -12.18 3.01
N GLU A 320 7.67 -12.15 4.32
CA GLU A 320 7.67 -13.35 5.14
C GLU A 320 6.58 -14.35 4.71
N THR A 321 5.37 -13.88 4.40
CA THR A 321 4.29 -14.72 3.87
C THR A 321 4.69 -15.41 2.58
N GLU A 322 5.24 -14.67 1.63
CA GLU A 322 5.67 -15.25 0.35
C GLU A 322 6.83 -16.22 0.51
N TRP A 323 7.74 -15.95 1.45
CA TRP A 323 8.78 -16.89 1.83
C TRP A 323 8.21 -18.20 2.40
N VAL A 324 7.23 -18.11 3.30
CA VAL A 324 6.55 -19.29 3.88
C VAL A 324 5.81 -20.08 2.79
N ARG A 325 5.13 -19.41 1.86
CA ARG A 325 4.44 -20.05 0.74
C ARG A 325 5.43 -20.76 -0.19
N GLY A 326 6.53 -20.11 -0.56
CA GLY A 326 7.57 -20.69 -1.41
C GLY A 326 8.31 -21.87 -0.78
N GLY A 327 8.56 -21.85 0.53
CA GLY A 327 9.22 -22.94 1.25
C GLY A 327 8.34 -24.18 1.48
N SER A 328 7.01 -24.03 1.38
CA SER A 328 6.06 -25.13 1.63
C SER A 328 5.86 -26.05 0.41
N GLY A 329 6.26 -25.61 -0.80
CA GLY A 329 6.17 -26.40 -2.03
C GLY A 329 7.32 -27.39 -2.25
N GLY A 330 8.29 -27.46 -1.34
CA GLY A 330 9.44 -28.38 -1.41
C GLY A 330 9.58 -29.33 -0.22
N GLY A 331 8.57 -29.39 0.66
CA GLY A 331 8.64 -30.10 1.94
C GLY A 331 7.69 -31.28 2.01
N GLY A 332 7.83 -32.24 1.09
CA GLY A 332 7.19 -33.55 1.16
C GLY A 332 8.19 -34.61 0.73
N GLY A 333 8.97 -35.14 1.68
CA GLY A 333 9.99 -36.16 1.44
C GLY A 333 11.20 -35.98 2.35
N GLY A 334 11.34 -36.86 3.34
CA GLY A 334 12.31 -36.74 4.41
C GLY A 334 13.79 -36.97 4.03
N GLY A 335 14.64 -36.87 5.05
CA GLY A 335 16.02 -37.37 5.03
C GLY A 335 17.07 -36.27 4.95
N GLY A 336 17.90 -36.16 5.98
CA GLY A 336 18.97 -35.17 6.07
C GLY A 336 20.07 -35.36 5.02
N GLY A 337 20.84 -34.29 4.79
CA GLY A 337 22.08 -34.35 4.02
C GLY A 337 22.49 -33.03 3.40
N SER A 338 23.53 -32.43 3.99
CA SER A 338 24.65 -31.70 3.37
C SER A 338 24.45 -30.72 2.19
N MET A 339 25.12 -29.57 2.32
CA MET A 339 25.53 -28.64 1.27
C MET A 339 25.86 -29.30 -0.08
N GLY A 340 25.42 -28.67 -1.17
CA GLY A 340 25.92 -28.91 -2.52
C GLY A 340 25.48 -27.82 -3.50
N LEU A 341 26.42 -26.95 -3.91
CA LEU A 341 26.28 -26.11 -5.10
C LEU A 341 26.14 -27.00 -6.34
N GLY A 342 25.09 -26.79 -7.13
CA GLY A 342 24.90 -27.48 -8.41
C GLY A 342 24.11 -26.62 -9.40
N LEU A 343 24.80 -26.11 -10.42
CA LEU A 343 24.22 -25.58 -11.65
C LEU A 343 23.51 -26.73 -12.39
N GLY A 344 22.22 -26.57 -12.69
CA GLY A 344 21.43 -27.55 -13.42
C GLY A 344 20.28 -26.89 -14.18
N VAL A 345 20.37 -26.93 -15.51
CA VAL A 345 19.36 -26.51 -16.48
C VAL A 345 18.24 -27.55 -16.53
N GLY A 346 16.98 -27.08 -16.50
CA GLY A 346 15.81 -27.72 -17.10
C GLY A 346 15.28 -29.03 -16.48
N SER A 347 14.17 -28.93 -15.75
CA SER A 347 13.08 -29.91 -15.88
C SER A 347 11.76 -29.30 -15.40
N SER A 348 10.76 -29.41 -16.25
CA SER A 348 9.37 -28.99 -16.05
C SER A 348 8.71 -29.82 -14.94
N SER A 349 8.56 -29.25 -13.75
CA SER A 349 7.62 -29.73 -12.74
C SER A 349 6.31 -28.95 -12.89
N GLY A 350 5.24 -29.68 -13.23
CA GLY A 350 3.90 -29.16 -13.48
C GLY A 350 3.22 -28.61 -12.24
N LEU A 351 3.61 -27.41 -11.83
CA LEU A 351 2.85 -26.57 -10.92
C LEU A 351 1.89 -25.71 -11.74
N ASN A 352 0.59 -25.85 -11.51
CA ASN A 352 -0.38 -24.96 -12.13
C ASN A 352 -0.11 -23.52 -11.67
N PRO A 353 -0.02 -22.52 -12.59
CA PRO A 353 0.26 -21.12 -12.26
C PRO A 353 -0.75 -20.46 -11.30
N THR A 354 -1.90 -21.12 -11.08
CA THR A 354 -2.98 -20.70 -10.19
C THR A 354 -2.69 -20.97 -8.71
N ASP A 355 -1.87 -21.98 -8.39
CA ASP A 355 -1.65 -22.41 -7.00
C ASP A 355 -0.66 -21.49 -6.24
N ILE A 356 0.10 -20.68 -6.98
CA ILE A 356 0.97 -19.63 -6.42
C ILE A 356 0.14 -18.44 -5.91
N LEU A 357 -1.16 -18.36 -6.24
CA LEU A 357 -2.04 -17.25 -5.89
C LEU A 357 -3.30 -17.62 -5.13
N LEU A 358 -3.70 -18.89 -5.15
CA LEU A 358 -4.89 -19.36 -4.47
C LEU A 358 -4.51 -19.81 -3.07
N GLY A 359 -4.85 -18.99 -2.08
CA GLY A 359 -4.79 -19.36 -0.65
C GLY A 359 -5.74 -20.50 -0.25
N ASP A 360 -6.05 -21.43 -1.15
CA ASP A 360 -6.73 -22.69 -0.82
C ASP A 360 -5.69 -23.69 -0.30
N TYR A 361 -5.08 -23.35 0.84
CA TYR A 361 -4.32 -24.31 1.66
C TYR A 361 -5.10 -24.65 2.94
N GLN A 362 -6.43 -24.62 2.87
CA GLN A 362 -7.28 -25.29 3.84
C GLN A 362 -7.67 -26.67 3.28
N GLY A 363 -7.04 -27.72 3.81
CA GLY A 363 -7.60 -29.08 3.75
C GLY A 363 -6.89 -30.10 2.86
N LYS A 364 -5.57 -30.31 3.01
CA LYS A 364 -4.91 -31.48 2.40
C LYS A 364 -3.99 -32.25 3.35
N TYR A 365 -4.44 -32.42 4.61
CA TYR A 365 -3.78 -33.26 5.60
C TYR A 365 -4.69 -34.30 6.26
N ASP A 366 -5.90 -34.52 5.74
CA ASP A 366 -6.73 -35.63 6.15
C ASP A 366 -7.11 -36.40 4.88
N ASP A 367 -7.08 -37.72 4.94
CA ASP A 367 -7.35 -38.73 3.88
C ASP A 367 -6.11 -39.40 3.25
N GLU A 368 -5.17 -39.88 4.05
CA GLU A 368 -4.41 -41.11 3.75
C GLU A 368 -4.20 -41.91 5.04
N ASP A 369 -5.26 -42.55 5.53
CA ASP A 369 -5.22 -43.73 6.41
C ASP A 369 -6.61 -44.39 6.39
N ASP A 370 -6.82 -45.29 5.43
CA ASP A 370 -7.58 -46.55 5.56
C ASP A 370 -7.36 -47.44 4.32
#